data_AF-A0A421JZH9-F1
#
_entry.id   AF-A0A421JZH9-F1
#
_cell.length_a   1.000
_cell.length_b   1.000
_cell.length_c   1.000
_cell.angle_alpha   90.00
_cell.angle_beta   90.00
_cell.angle_gamma   90.00
#
_symmetry.space_group_name_H-M   'P 1'
#
loop_
_entity.id
_entity.type
_entity.pdbx_description
1 polymer ?
#
loop_
_entity_poly.entity_id
_entity_poly.type
_entity_poly.pdbx_seq_one_letter_code
_entity_poly.pdbx_strand_id
1 'polypeptide(L)' 'MYRLMKSEKLILNHILSGSLPLYRQIQIKQFPQFSKAVDACKNANRSGVSRFYILNDSGKELYGDSWID' A
#
# COMPACT_ATOMS: atom_id res chain seq x y z
N MET A 1 10.09 -0.70 -12.96
CA MET A 1 8.62 -0.62 -12.90
C MET A 1 8.20 -0.19 -11.49
N TYR A 2 7.00 0.38 -11.37
CA TYR A 2 6.46 0.86 -10.10
C TYR A 2 5.10 0.21 -9.86
N ARG A 3 4.94 -0.40 -8.69
CA ARG A 3 3.73 -1.11 -8.29
C ARG A 3 2.98 -0.28 -7.29
N LEU A 4 1.73 0.07 -7.59
CA LEU A 4 0.82 0.66 -6.62
C LEU A 4 0.29 -0.46 -5.73
N MET A 5 0.56 -0.35 -4.44
CA MET A 5 0.17 -1.31 -3.42
C MET A 5 -0.90 -0.69 -2.52
N LYS A 6 -1.81 -1.54 -2.01
CA LYS A 6 -2.80 -1.22 -1.00
C LYS A 6 -2.50 -2.04 0.25
N SER A 7 -2.43 -1.38 1.40
CA SER A 7 -2.34 -1.99 2.72
C SER A 7 -3.70 -1.88 3.41
N GLU A 8 -4.26 -3.02 3.77
CA GLU A 8 -5.53 -3.13 4.49
C GLU A 8 -5.31 -3.81 5.84
N LYS A 9 -5.88 -3.22 6.89
CA LYS A 9 -5.91 -3.84 8.22
C LYS A 9 -7.13 -4.74 8.32
N LEU A 10 -6.88 -6.03 8.50
CA LEU A 10 -7.87 -7.05 8.80
C LEU A 10 -7.84 -7.31 10.31
N ILE A 11 -9.02 -7.33 10.94
CA ILE A 11 -9.15 -7.75 12.34
C ILE A 11 -9.62 -9.20 12.31
N LEU A 12 -8.73 -10.12 12.64
CA LEU A 12 -9.08 -11.52 12.82
C LEU A 12 -9.58 -11.68 14.26
N ASN A 13 -10.90 -11.86 14.40
CA ASN A 13 -11.50 -12.20 15.69
C ASN A 13 -11.27 -13.68 15.96
N HIS A 14 -10.21 -13.99 16.72
CA HIS A 14 -9.98 -15.34 17.19
C HIS A 14 -10.73 -15.54 18.51
N ILE A 15 -11.72 -16.44 18.51
CA ILE A 15 -12.61 -16.72 19.66
C ILE A 15 -11.82 -17.09 20.93
N LEU A 16 -10.58 -17.58 20.79
CA LEU A 16 -9.74 -18.06 21.89
C LEU A 16 -8.51 -17.18 22.21
N SER A 17 -8.18 -16.17 21.39
CA SER A 17 -6.87 -15.47 21.50
C SER A 17 -6.94 -13.96 21.36
N GLY A 18 -8.14 -13.37 21.32
CA GLY A 18 -8.34 -11.94 21.12
C GLY A 18 -8.20 -11.51 19.67
N SER A 19 -8.43 -10.22 19.42
CA SER A 19 -8.36 -9.62 18.07
C SER A 19 -6.91 -9.43 17.63
N LEU A 20 -6.47 -10.14 16.60
CA LEU A 20 -5.14 -9.97 16.00
C LEU A 20 -5.24 -9.07 14.76
N PRO A 21 -4.55 -7.91 14.74
CA PRO A 21 -4.49 -7.07 13.55
C PRO A 21 -3.53 -7.69 12.53
N LEU A 22 -4.05 -8.07 11.37
CA LEU A 22 -3.27 -8.54 10.23
C LEU A 22 -3.25 -7.45 9.14
N TYR A 23 -2.09 -7.20 8.54
CA TYR A 23 -1.98 -6.28 7.41
C TYR A 23 -1.83 -7.08 6.12
N ARG A 24 -2.78 -6.90 5.21
CA ARG A 24 -2.72 -7.50 3.87
C ARG A 24 -2.21 -6.47 2.88
N GLN A 25 -1.17 -6.82 2.13
CA GLN A 25 -0.62 -6.02 1.04
C GLN A 25 -1.14 -6.58 -0.29
N ILE A 26 -1.74 -5.72 -1.12
CA ILE A 26 -2.34 -6.11 -2.40
C ILE A 26 -1.78 -5.21 -3.49
N GLN A 27 -1.25 -5.80 -4.56
CA GLN A 27 -0.89 -5.03 -5.75
C GLN A 27 -2.14 -4.63 -6.52
N ILE A 28 -2.35 -3.33 -6.69
CA ILE A 28 -3.51 -2.76 -7.38
C ILE A 28 -3.22 -2.58 -8.87
N LYS A 29 -2.07 -2.02 -9.20
CA LYS A 29 -1.69 -1.72 -10.59
C LYS A 29 -0.18 -1.56 -10.71
N GLN A 30 0.33 -1.75 -11.92
CA GLN A 30 1.73 -1.50 -12.25
C GLN A 30 1.84 -0.37 -13.27
N PHE A 31 2.89 0.42 -13.13
CA PHE A 31 3.18 1.57 -13.97
C PHE A 31 4.63 1.51 -14.45
N PRO A 32 4.88 1.79 -15.75
CA PRO A 32 6.24 1.92 -16.25
C PRO A 32 6.89 3.24 -15.81
N GLN A 33 6.09 4.28 -15.58
CA GLN A 33 6.54 5.64 -15.24
C GLN A 33 6.26 5.97 -13.77
N PHE A 34 7.25 6.53 -13.08
CA PHE A 34 7.15 6.89 -11.66
C PHE A 34 6.06 7.93 -11.40
N SER A 35 6.02 9.00 -12.20
CA SER A 35 5.04 10.09 -12.07
C SER A 35 3.61 9.57 -12.08
N LYS A 36 3.28 8.67 -13.02
CA LYS A 36 1.95 8.05 -13.10
C LYS A 36 1.61 7.21 -11.86
N ALA A 37 2.59 6.51 -11.30
CA ALA A 37 2.39 5.77 -10.06
C ALA A 37 2.13 6.71 -8.88
N VAL A 38 2.85 7.83 -8.80
CA VAL A 38 2.68 8.88 -7.77
C VAL A 38 1.30 9.51 -7.86
N ASP A 39 0.87 9.92 -9.05
CA ASP A 39 -0.46 10.53 -9.24
C ASP A 39 -1.58 9.55 -8.85
N ALA A 40 -1.46 8.28 -9.26
CA ALA A 40 -2.41 7.24 -8.89
C ALA A 40 -2.43 6.98 -7.37
N CYS A 41 -1.25 6.94 -6.73
CA CYS A 41 -1.12 6.77 -5.29
C CYS A 41 -1.75 7.95 -4.51
N LYS A 42 -1.46 9.18 -4.93
CA LYS A 42 -2.04 10.41 -4.34
C LYS A 42 -3.57 10.40 -4.47
N ASN A 43 -4.09 10.06 -5.64
CA ASN A 43 -5.54 9.95 -5.86
C ASN A 43 -6.19 8.85 -5.01
N ALA A 44 -5.55 7.69 -4.89
CA ALA A 44 -6.08 6.59 -4.08
C ALA A 44 -6.12 6.95 -2.58
N ASN A 45 -5.07 7.60 -2.08
CA ASN A 45 -4.98 8.04 -0.69
C ASN A 45 -5.96 9.18 -0.33
N ARG A 46 -6.49 9.95 -1.31
CA ARG A 46 -7.51 10.98 -1.03
C ARG A 46 -8.79 10.42 -0.41
N SER A 47 -9.12 9.15 -0.70
CA SER A 47 -10.31 8.50 -0.14
C SER A 47 -10.20 8.24 1.37
N GLY A 48 -8.97 8.15 1.92
CA GLY A 48 -8.72 7.90 3.35
C GLY A 48 -9.10 6.50 3.87
N VAL A 49 -9.81 5.68 3.09
CA VAL A 49 -10.33 4.37 3.52
C VAL A 49 -9.23 3.32 3.68
N SER A 50 -8.17 3.41 2.88
CA SER A 50 -7.08 2.45 2.91
C SER A 50 -5.76 3.16 2.62
N ARG A 51 -4.67 2.55 3.08
CA ARG A 51 -3.33 3.10 2.87
C ARG A 51 -2.78 2.59 1.55
N PHE A 52 -2.37 3.49 0.66
CA PHE A 52 -1.71 3.15 -0.59
C PHE A 52 -0.26 3.64 -0.59
N TYR A 53 0.62 2.86 -1.21
CA TYR A 53 2.05 3.15 -1.33
C TYR A 53 2.61 2.61 -2.64
N ILE A 54 3.81 3.03 -3.03
CA ILE A 54 4.45 2.56 -4.27
C ILE A 54 5.63 1.66 -3.92
N LEU A 55 5.71 0.50 -4.55
CA LEU A 55 6.84 -0.42 -4.45
C LEU A 55 7.63 -0.37 -5.75
N ASN A 56 8.93 -0.10 -5.69
CA ASN A 56 9.81 -0.17 -6.86
C ASN A 56 10.32 -1.60 -7.10
N ASP A 57 11.12 -1.79 -8.16
CA ASP A 57 11.68 -3.11 -8.49
C ASP A 57 12.74 -3.57 -7.49
N SER A 58 13.39 -2.62 -6.79
CA SER A 58 14.35 -2.90 -5.73
C SER A 58 13.69 -3.27 -4.40
N GLY A 59 12.35 -3.27 -4.33
CA GLY A 59 11.61 -3.60 -3.12
C GLY A 59 11.47 -2.43 -2.13
N LYS A 60 11.92 -1.22 -2.47
CA LYS A 60 11.74 -0.05 -1.60
C LYS A 60 10.30 0.46 -1.70
N GLU A 61 9.78 0.96 -0.58
CA GLU A 61 8.43 1.50 -0.47
C GLU A 61 8.46 3.02 -0.43
N LEU A 62 7.66 3.69 -1.26
CA LEU A 62 7.43 5.13 -1.19
C LEU A 62 6.14 5.38 -0.41
N TYR A 63 6.28 6.02 0.76
CA TYR A 63 5.17 6.52 1.55
C TYR A 63 5.14 8.04 1.51
N GLY A 64 4.02 8.59 1.03
CA GLY A 64 3.92 10.03 0.79
C GLY A 64 4.95 10.46 -0.25
N ASP A 65 5.93 11.25 0.18
CA ASP A 65 7.00 11.76 -0.66
C ASP A 65 8.40 11.21 -0.26
N SER A 66 8.47 10.21 0.63
CA SER A 66 9.73 9.62 1.11
C SER A 66 9.85 8.12 0.81
N TRP A 67 11.03 7.69 0.34
CA TRP A 67 11.37 6.28 0.20
C TRP A 67 11.84 5.73 1.55
N ILE A 68 11.34 4.56 1.92
CA ILE A 68 11.71 3.80 3.10
C ILE A 68 12.45 2.54 2.63
N ASP A 69 13.59 2.25 3.28
CA ASP A 69 14.35 1.00 3.13
C ASP A 69 13.85 -0.07 4.12
#